data_AF-A0A975QK12-F1
#
_entry.id   AF-A0A975QK12-F1
#
_cell.length_a   1.000
_cell.length_b   1.000
_cell.length_c   1.000
_cell.angle_alpha   90.00
_cell.angle_beta   90.00
_cell.angle_gamma   90.00
#
_symmetry.space_group_name_H-M   'P 1'
#
loop_
_entity.id
_entity.type
_entity.pdbx_description
1 polymer ?
#
loop_
_entity_poly.entity_id
_entity_poly.type
_entity_poly.pdbx_seq_one_letter_code
_entity_poly.pdbx_strand_id
1 'polypeptide(L)'
;MIEALLTRARRAHGARRVLVAHTGPGAAATATALVGESGSPLVDLGRGRGGTGGRAKRPVDLLVLVAVTAADLRAAVPRAERLPDATGFGIAVRSTAPRQSPPLPSPPGLGQWAGLLYSRTRRLPDEGWLWEFSFADPVEAALVLDAVARGLTGAGGGPAGPRRPALGTGW
;
A
#
# COMPACT_ATOMS: atom_id res chain seq x y z
N MET A 1 -7.89 -4.99 -13.93
CA MET A 1 -7.64 -5.65 -12.61
C MET A 1 -7.54 -4.66 -11.45
N ILE A 2 -6.73 -3.60 -11.52
CA ILE A 2 -6.75 -2.53 -10.50
C ILE A 2 -8.09 -1.75 -10.55
N GLU A 3 -8.79 -1.76 -11.69
CA GLU A 3 -10.19 -1.31 -11.80
C GLU A 3 -11.15 -2.15 -10.94
N ALA A 4 -10.92 -3.47 -10.86
CA ALA A 4 -11.68 -4.34 -9.96
C ALA A 4 -11.35 -4.04 -8.48
N LEU A 5 -10.13 -3.53 -8.20
CA LEU A 5 -9.79 -3.00 -6.88
C LEU A 5 -10.65 -1.78 -6.54
N LEU A 6 -10.69 -0.78 -7.42
CA LEU A 6 -11.48 0.42 -7.19
C LEU A 6 -12.97 0.11 -7.09
N THR A 7 -13.48 -0.72 -8.00
CA THR A 7 -14.90 -1.13 -7.99
C THR A 7 -15.25 -1.87 -6.70
N ARG A 8 -14.39 -2.80 -6.27
CA ARG A 8 -14.59 -3.56 -5.03
C ARG A 8 -14.44 -2.69 -3.79
N ALA A 9 -13.39 -1.87 -3.72
CA ALA A 9 -13.13 -0.99 -2.60
C ALA A 9 -14.24 0.06 -2.49
N ARG A 10 -14.71 0.66 -3.59
CA ARG A 10 -15.88 1.55 -3.56
C ARG A 10 -17.12 0.86 -3.03
N ARG A 11 -17.40 -0.38 -3.46
CA ARG A 11 -18.54 -1.15 -2.95
C ARG A 11 -18.38 -1.52 -1.47
N ALA A 12 -17.20 -1.98 -1.07
CA ALA A 12 -16.92 -2.43 0.30
C ALA A 12 -16.95 -1.28 1.31
N HIS A 13 -16.54 -0.09 0.90
CA HIS A 13 -16.48 1.10 1.76
C HIS A 13 -17.68 2.05 1.58
N GLY A 14 -18.61 1.76 0.66
CA GLY A 14 -19.65 2.73 0.27
C GLY A 14 -19.08 4.08 -0.18
N ALA A 15 -17.85 4.07 -0.73
CA ALA A 15 -17.01 5.25 -0.83
C ALA A 15 -17.58 6.29 -1.80
N ARG A 16 -17.90 7.47 -1.28
CA ARG A 16 -18.34 8.64 -2.05
C ARG A 16 -17.15 9.52 -2.43
N ARG A 17 -16.11 9.54 -1.61
CA ARG A 17 -14.86 10.30 -1.82
C ARG A 17 -13.69 9.34 -1.94
N VAL A 18 -13.16 9.26 -3.16
CA VAL A 18 -12.01 8.42 -3.48
C VAL A 18 -10.85 9.32 -3.89
N LEU A 19 -9.66 9.05 -3.40
CA LEU A 19 -8.42 9.68 -3.84
C LEU A 19 -7.53 8.62 -4.48
N VAL A 20 -6.97 8.91 -5.65
CA VAL A 20 -5.97 8.06 -6.30
C VAL A 20 -4.62 8.76 -6.23
N ALA A 21 -3.61 8.04 -5.74
CA ALA A 21 -2.23 8.48 -5.68
C ALA A 21 -1.33 7.50 -6.44
N HIS A 22 -0.21 7.99 -6.95
CA HIS A 22 0.78 7.15 -7.61
C HIS A 22 2.22 7.58 -7.34
N THR A 23 3.14 6.62 -7.46
CA THR A 23 4.59 6.85 -7.31
C THR A 23 5.38 5.86 -8.18
N GLY A 24 6.53 6.32 -8.68
CA GLY A 24 7.42 5.52 -9.54
C GLY A 24 7.14 5.64 -11.04
N PRO A 25 8.11 5.23 -11.88
CA PRO A 25 8.05 5.38 -13.33
C PRO A 25 6.99 4.49 -13.99
N GLY A 26 6.02 5.10 -14.68
CA GLY A 26 4.94 4.37 -15.36
C GLY A 26 3.72 4.05 -14.50
N ALA A 27 3.72 4.41 -13.20
CA ALA A 27 2.51 4.29 -12.37
C ALA A 27 1.41 5.29 -12.77
N ALA A 28 1.77 6.41 -13.41
CA ALA A 28 0.83 7.44 -13.86
C ALA A 28 -0.21 6.87 -14.84
N ALA A 29 0.18 6.07 -15.83
CA ALA A 29 -0.75 5.50 -16.79
C ALA A 29 -1.79 4.59 -16.11
N THR A 30 -1.35 3.77 -15.18
CA THR A 30 -2.24 2.93 -14.36
C THR A 30 -3.18 3.78 -13.52
N ALA A 31 -2.67 4.80 -12.84
CA ALA A 31 -3.47 5.65 -11.97
C ALA A 31 -4.46 6.55 -12.74
N THR A 32 -4.10 6.99 -13.94
CA THR A 32 -5.00 7.74 -14.83
C THR A 32 -6.16 6.86 -15.31
N ALA A 33 -5.90 5.60 -15.67
CA ALA A 33 -6.97 4.66 -16.03
C ALA A 33 -7.99 4.49 -14.89
N LEU A 34 -7.48 4.35 -13.65
CA LEU A 34 -8.30 4.28 -12.44
C LEU A 34 -9.15 5.52 -12.18
N VAL A 35 -8.61 6.70 -12.50
CA VAL A 35 -9.33 7.96 -12.37
C VAL A 35 -10.38 8.13 -13.46
N GLY A 36 -10.09 7.73 -14.71
CA GLY A 36 -11.03 7.84 -15.84
C GLY A 36 -12.36 7.14 -15.59
N GLU A 37 -12.36 6.05 -14.82
CA GLU A 37 -13.57 5.32 -14.45
C GLU A 37 -14.34 5.93 -13.26
N SER A 38 -13.69 6.74 -12.44
CA SER A 38 -14.21 7.18 -11.14
C SER A 38 -14.39 8.69 -11.01
N GLY A 39 -13.78 9.50 -11.88
CA GLY A 39 -13.73 10.95 -11.76
C GLY A 39 -12.96 11.44 -10.53
N SER A 40 -12.15 10.56 -9.92
CA SER A 40 -11.48 10.83 -8.64
C SER A 40 -10.27 11.76 -8.81
N PRO A 41 -9.93 12.60 -7.81
CA PRO A 41 -8.69 13.36 -7.84
C PRO A 41 -7.46 12.44 -7.92
N LEU A 42 -6.44 12.88 -8.68
CA LEU A 42 -5.17 12.18 -8.89
C LEU A 42 -4.01 12.94 -8.25
N VAL A 43 -3.13 12.24 -7.53
CA VAL A 43 -1.94 12.81 -6.88
C VAL A 43 -0.67 12.08 -7.28
N ASP A 44 0.33 12.81 -7.76
CA ASP A 44 1.68 12.30 -8.02
C ASP A 44 2.57 12.50 -6.79
N LEU A 45 2.86 11.42 -6.07
CA LEU A 45 3.77 11.42 -4.92
C LEU A 45 5.25 11.34 -5.34
N GLY A 46 5.56 10.97 -6.58
CA GLY A 46 6.93 10.86 -7.09
C GLY A 46 7.55 12.22 -7.46
N ARG A 47 6.74 13.16 -7.97
CA ARG A 47 7.22 14.48 -8.43
C ARG A 47 7.04 15.62 -7.43
N GLY A 48 6.47 15.36 -6.26
CA GLY A 48 6.26 16.37 -5.21
C GLY A 48 5.31 17.52 -5.58
N ARG A 49 4.73 17.51 -6.79
CA ARG A 49 3.75 18.48 -7.28
C ARG A 49 2.35 17.91 -7.06
N GLY A 50 1.82 18.17 -5.88
CA GLY A 50 0.47 17.74 -5.51
C GLY A 50 0.16 17.99 -4.05
N GLY A 51 0.69 19.08 -3.48
CA GLY A 51 0.26 19.56 -2.17
C GLY A 51 -0.71 20.71 -2.38
N THR A 52 -1.99 20.50 -2.15
CA THR A 52 -2.84 21.59 -1.67
C THR A 52 -2.29 21.96 -0.30
N GLY A 53 -1.50 23.04 -0.27
CA GLY A 53 -0.88 23.53 0.96
C GLY A 53 -1.93 23.76 2.05
N GLY A 54 -1.58 23.38 3.27
CA GLY A 54 -2.03 24.00 4.52
C GLY A 54 -3.50 23.89 4.93
N ARG A 55 -4.42 23.40 4.09
CA ARG A 55 -5.82 23.20 4.52
C ARG A 55 -5.97 21.81 5.12
N ALA A 56 -6.51 21.72 6.34
CA ALA A 56 -6.91 20.44 6.95
C ALA A 56 -7.59 19.57 5.88
N LYS A 57 -6.91 18.48 5.50
CA LYS A 57 -7.33 17.69 4.34
C LYS A 57 -8.56 16.93 4.75
N ARG A 58 -9.70 17.26 4.15
CA ARG A 58 -10.97 16.62 4.46
C ARG A 58 -10.79 15.09 4.28
N PRO A 59 -11.11 14.27 5.30
CA PRO A 59 -10.96 12.83 5.18
C PRO A 59 -11.70 12.27 3.97
N VAL A 60 -11.10 11.27 3.34
CA VAL A 60 -11.67 10.54 2.20
C VAL A 60 -12.16 9.17 2.66
N ASP A 61 -13.08 8.58 1.92
CA ASP A 61 -13.63 7.28 2.32
C ASP A 61 -12.70 6.14 1.85
N LEU A 62 -11.96 6.38 0.75
CA LEU A 62 -10.99 5.45 0.19
C LEU A 62 -9.78 6.18 -0.41
N LEU A 63 -8.58 5.74 -0.06
CA LEU A 63 -7.32 6.14 -0.70
C LEU A 63 -6.70 4.95 -1.43
N VAL A 64 -6.44 5.11 -2.73
CA VAL A 64 -5.75 4.11 -3.55
C VAL A 64 -4.36 4.62 -3.92
N LEU A 65 -3.32 3.84 -3.60
CA LEU A 65 -1.94 4.14 -3.99
C LEU A 65 -1.42 3.07 -4.95
N VAL A 66 -0.86 3.51 -6.08
CA VAL A 66 -0.13 2.64 -7.01
C VAL A 66 1.36 3.00 -6.98
N ALA A 67 2.18 2.06 -6.51
CA ALA A 67 3.63 2.13 -6.58
C ALA A 67 4.17 1.12 -7.59
N VAL A 68 5.22 1.51 -8.33
CA VAL A 68 5.85 0.57 -9.27
C VAL A 68 6.66 -0.47 -8.51
N THR A 69 7.52 -0.04 -7.60
CA THR A 69 8.38 -0.91 -6.79
C THR A 69 8.21 -0.67 -5.30
N ALA A 70 8.73 -1.59 -4.48
CA ALA A 70 8.83 -1.39 -3.04
C ALA A 70 9.70 -0.17 -2.66
N ALA A 71 10.68 0.17 -3.50
CA ALA A 71 11.52 1.36 -3.30
C ALA A 71 10.72 2.65 -3.54
N ASP A 72 9.88 2.68 -4.58
CA ASP A 72 9.00 3.83 -4.85
C ASP A 72 7.97 4.05 -3.74
N LEU A 73 7.44 2.96 -3.18
CA LEU A 73 6.57 3.02 -2.01
C LEU A 73 7.31 3.60 -0.80
N ARG A 74 8.51 3.10 -0.49
CA ARG A 74 9.36 3.62 0.61
C ARG A 74 9.65 5.11 0.43
N ALA A 75 9.98 5.53 -0.80
CA ALA A 75 10.21 6.94 -1.11
C ALA A 75 8.94 7.79 -0.97
N ALA A 76 7.75 7.21 -1.10
CA ALA A 76 6.48 7.93 -0.93
C ALA A 76 6.09 8.15 0.54
N VAL A 77 6.59 7.35 1.48
CA VAL A 77 6.22 7.44 2.91
C VAL A 77 6.42 8.86 3.48
N PRO A 78 7.59 9.52 3.33
CA PRO A 78 7.77 10.89 3.85
C PRO A 78 6.89 11.94 3.17
N ARG A 79 6.26 11.60 2.04
CA ARG A 79 5.36 12.49 1.29
C ARG A 79 3.90 12.22 1.61
N ALA A 80 3.61 11.13 2.30
CA ALA A 80 2.26 10.69 2.65
C ALA A 80 1.54 11.61 3.64
N GLU A 81 2.29 12.40 4.42
CA GLU A 81 1.73 13.48 5.26
C GLU A 81 0.94 14.51 4.45
N ARG A 82 1.11 14.55 3.12
CA ARG A 82 0.35 15.39 2.19
C ARG A 82 -0.94 14.73 1.68
N LEU A 83 -1.24 13.51 2.09
CA LEU A 83 -2.49 12.83 1.78
C LEU A 83 -3.53 13.10 2.90
N PRO A 84 -4.84 13.06 2.59
CA PRO A 84 -5.87 13.05 3.61
C PRO A 84 -5.89 11.72 4.36
N ASP A 85 -6.48 11.75 5.55
CA ASP A 85 -6.82 10.54 6.28
C ASP A 85 -7.91 9.78 5.54
N ALA A 86 -7.95 8.46 5.72
CA ALA A 86 -8.93 7.62 5.07
C ALA A 86 -9.44 6.48 5.96
N THR A 87 -10.70 6.11 5.79
CA THR A 87 -11.29 4.90 6.39
C THR A 87 -10.97 3.63 5.59
N GLY A 88 -10.53 3.77 4.34
CA GLY A 88 -10.24 2.66 3.46
C GLY A 88 -8.95 2.88 2.67
N PHE A 89 -8.17 1.82 2.49
CA PHE A 89 -6.90 1.87 1.75
C PHE A 89 -6.78 0.72 0.77
N GLY A 90 -6.34 1.04 -0.45
CA GLY A 90 -5.91 0.07 -1.45
C GLY A 90 -4.50 0.40 -1.91
N ILE A 91 -3.51 -0.40 -1.54
CA ILE A 91 -2.10 -0.14 -1.86
C ILE A 91 -1.63 -1.24 -2.80
N ALA A 92 -1.22 -0.87 -4.02
CA ALA A 92 -0.70 -1.80 -5.01
C ALA A 92 0.78 -1.51 -5.28
N VAL A 93 1.62 -2.54 -5.19
CA VAL A 93 3.03 -2.50 -5.61
C VAL A 93 3.17 -3.47 -6.77
N ARG A 94 3.49 -2.97 -7.96
CA ARG A 94 3.43 -3.77 -9.20
C ARG A 94 4.59 -4.74 -9.36
N SER A 95 5.81 -4.33 -9.03
CA SER A 95 7.02 -5.12 -9.18
C SER A 95 7.59 -5.43 -7.80
N THR A 96 7.54 -6.71 -7.44
CA THR A 96 8.18 -7.26 -6.24
C THR A 96 8.93 -8.53 -6.61
N ALA A 97 9.86 -8.98 -5.76
CA ALA A 97 10.66 -10.15 -6.09
C ALA A 97 9.77 -11.40 -6.32
N PRO A 98 10.09 -12.26 -7.31
CA PRO A 98 9.22 -13.38 -7.73
C PRO A 98 8.85 -14.36 -6.62
N ARG A 99 9.75 -14.53 -5.63
CA ARG A 99 9.64 -15.51 -4.53
C ARG A 99 9.40 -14.89 -3.16
N GLN A 100 8.94 -13.64 -3.12
CA GLN A 100 8.65 -12.99 -1.84
C GLN A 100 7.40 -13.63 -1.22
N SER A 101 7.52 -14.15 0.00
CA SER A 101 6.36 -14.57 0.81
C SER A 101 5.43 -13.37 1.04
N PRO A 102 4.12 -13.58 1.32
CA PRO A 102 3.18 -12.49 1.54
C PRO A 102 3.74 -11.50 2.57
N PRO A 103 4.07 -10.26 2.16
CA PRO A 103 4.53 -9.23 3.08
C PRO A 103 3.34 -8.86 3.97
N LEU A 104 3.33 -9.38 5.20
CA LEU A 104 2.36 -8.96 6.19
C LEU A 104 2.75 -7.55 6.65
N PRO A 105 1.84 -6.58 6.54
CA PRO A 105 2.10 -5.23 7.04
C PRO A 105 2.40 -5.31 8.53
N SER A 106 3.48 -4.67 8.97
CA SER A 106 3.83 -4.62 10.39
C SER A 106 3.08 -3.46 11.02
N PRO A 107 2.07 -3.68 11.88
CA PRO A 107 1.35 -2.58 12.51
C PRO A 107 2.34 -1.69 13.29
N PRO A 108 2.16 -0.35 13.30
CA PRO A 108 3.05 0.58 13.98
C PRO A 108 2.94 0.58 15.52
N GLY A 109 2.48 -0.52 16.13
CA GLY A 109 2.26 -0.67 17.57
C GLY A 109 0.80 -1.00 17.91
N LEU A 110 0.55 -1.47 19.14
CA LEU A 110 -0.73 -2.08 19.56
C LEU A 110 -1.96 -1.16 19.49
N GLY A 111 -1.79 0.17 19.48
CA GLY A 111 -2.92 1.13 19.49
C GLY A 111 -3.25 1.79 18.14
N GLN A 112 -2.31 1.79 17.18
CA GLN A 112 -2.43 2.64 15.99
C GLN A 112 -3.29 2.03 14.88
N TRP A 113 -3.62 0.75 15.00
CA TRP A 113 -4.57 0.04 14.13
C TRP A 113 -5.88 -0.23 14.87
N ALA A 114 -6.14 0.47 15.98
CA ALA A 114 -7.43 0.44 16.65
C ALA A 114 -8.52 0.80 15.63
N GLY A 115 -9.58 -0.01 15.60
CA GLY A 115 -10.65 0.16 14.62
C GLY A 115 -10.39 -0.47 13.25
N LEU A 116 -9.30 -1.23 13.03
CA LEU A 116 -9.19 -2.07 11.82
C LEU A 116 -10.33 -3.09 11.79
N LEU A 117 -11.22 -2.95 10.83
CA LEU A 117 -12.36 -3.84 10.58
C LEU A 117 -11.99 -5.00 9.64
N TYR A 118 -11.09 -4.74 8.70
CA TYR A 118 -10.73 -5.70 7.66
C TYR A 118 -9.34 -5.43 7.11
N SER A 119 -8.55 -6.49 6.93
CA SER A 119 -7.29 -6.45 6.19
C SER A 119 -7.18 -7.64 5.25
N ARG A 120 -6.66 -7.41 4.05
CA ARG A 120 -6.39 -8.47 3.09
C ARG A 120 -5.15 -8.18 2.26
N THR A 121 -4.33 -9.20 2.07
CA THR A 121 -3.16 -9.18 1.21
C THR A 121 -3.36 -10.16 0.05
N ARG A 122 -3.01 -9.76 -1.18
CA ARG A 122 -3.12 -10.62 -2.36
C ARG A 122 -1.93 -10.43 -3.31
N ARG A 123 -1.55 -11.52 -3.96
CA ARG A 123 -0.61 -11.49 -5.09
C ARG A 123 -1.34 -10.95 -6.32
N LEU A 124 -0.69 -10.06 -7.05
CA LEU A 124 -1.11 -9.63 -8.38
C LEU A 124 -0.52 -10.58 -9.44
N PRO A 125 -1.18 -10.79 -10.59
CA PRO A 125 -0.68 -11.62 -11.70
C PRO A 125 0.70 -11.20 -12.20
N ASP A 126 1.01 -9.91 -12.18
CA ASP A 126 2.29 -9.33 -12.61
C ASP A 126 3.39 -9.44 -11.54
N GLU A 127 3.29 -10.43 -10.64
CA GLU A 127 4.20 -10.60 -9.49
C GLU A 127 4.22 -9.44 -8.48
N GLY A 128 3.19 -8.60 -8.50
CA GLY A 128 2.98 -7.53 -7.53
C GLY A 128 2.27 -7.98 -6.26
N TRP A 129 2.10 -7.05 -5.33
CA TRP A 129 1.29 -7.23 -4.13
C TRP A 129 0.23 -6.15 -4.03
N LEU A 130 -0.89 -6.53 -3.42
CA LEU A 130 -1.99 -5.65 -3.09
C LEU A 130 -2.35 -5.82 -1.63
N TRP A 131 -2.52 -4.70 -0.93
CA TRP A 131 -3.08 -4.64 0.41
C TRP A 131 -4.35 -3.82 0.42
N GLU A 132 -5.38 -4.36 1.07
CA GLU A 132 -6.67 -3.74 1.27
C GLU A 132 -6.89 -3.59 2.78
N PHE A 133 -7.24 -2.39 3.25
CA PHE A 133 -7.56 -2.13 4.65
C PHE A 133 -8.88 -1.36 4.79
N SER A 134 -9.62 -1.67 5.85
CA SER A 134 -10.81 -0.95 6.28
C SER A 134 -10.77 -0.65 7.76
N PHE A 135 -11.03 0.59 8.12
CA PHE A 135 -11.02 1.11 9.48
C PHE A 135 -12.39 1.73 9.82
N ALA A 136 -12.77 1.65 11.09
CA ALA A 136 -13.97 2.26 11.62
C ALA A 136 -13.89 3.80 11.62
N ASP A 137 -12.71 4.33 11.92
CA ASP A 137 -12.39 5.75 11.93
C ASP A 137 -11.32 6.09 10.87
N PRO A 138 -11.26 7.32 10.36
CA PRO A 138 -10.21 7.73 9.44
C PRO A 138 -8.81 7.58 10.08
N VAL A 139 -7.89 6.96 9.34
CA VAL A 139 -6.49 6.75 9.75
C VAL A 139 -5.57 7.56 8.85
N GLU A 140 -4.45 8.02 9.39
CA GLU A 140 -3.42 8.73 8.63
C GLU A 140 -2.80 7.83 7.55
N ALA A 141 -2.75 8.34 6.31
CA ALA A 141 -2.16 7.60 5.19
C ALA A 141 -0.68 7.26 5.43
N ALA A 142 0.08 8.14 6.08
CA ALA A 142 1.49 7.92 6.37
C ALA A 142 1.71 6.66 7.22
N LEU A 143 0.87 6.43 8.24
CA LEU A 143 0.96 5.25 9.11
C LEU A 143 0.71 3.95 8.35
N VAL A 144 -0.31 3.93 7.48
CA VAL A 144 -0.65 2.74 6.69
C VAL A 144 0.44 2.45 5.65
N LEU A 145 0.93 3.49 4.95
CA LEU A 145 1.99 3.34 3.96
C LEU A 145 3.32 2.88 4.59
N ASP A 146 3.68 3.41 5.75
CA ASP A 146 4.86 2.99 6.49
C ASP A 146 4.77 1.51 6.92
N ALA A 147 3.62 1.09 7.46
CA ALA A 147 3.38 -0.30 7.86
C ALA A 147 3.53 -1.29 6.69
N VAL A 148 3.01 -0.93 5.50
CA VAL A 148 3.16 -1.74 4.28
C VAL A 148 4.62 -1.73 3.79
N ALA A 149 5.26 -0.56 3.79
CA ALA A 149 6.66 -0.43 3.38
C ALA A 149 7.60 -1.27 4.26
N ARG A 150 7.38 -1.31 5.59
CA ARG A 150 8.09 -2.18 6.52
C ARG A 150 7.78 -3.66 6.32
N GLY A 151 6.52 -4.02 6.04
CA GLY A 151 6.16 -5.41 5.71
C GLY A 151 6.91 -5.96 4.49
N LEU A 152 7.21 -5.09 3.52
CA LEU A 152 7.97 -5.44 2.32
C LEU A 152 9.48 -5.63 2.55
N THR A 153 10.05 -5.06 3.62
CA THR A 153 11.47 -5.26 3.96
C THR A 153 11.67 -6.48 4.86
N GLY A 154 10.69 -6.79 5.71
CA GLY A 154 10.76 -7.90 6.69
C GLY A 154 10.72 -9.32 6.09
N ALA A 155 10.26 -9.50 4.85
CA ALA A 155 10.19 -10.83 4.22
C ALA A 155 11.55 -11.41 3.78
N GLY A 156 12.64 -10.65 3.90
CA GLY A 156 14.00 -11.08 3.54
C GLY A 156 14.79 -11.76 4.67
N GLY A 157 14.22 -11.90 5.86
CA GLY A 157 14.93 -12.39 7.05
C GLY A 157 14.09 -13.35 7.89
N GLY A 158 13.65 -14.47 7.31
CA GLY A 158 13.38 -15.65 8.14
C GLY A 158 14.68 -16.11 8.79
N PRO A 159 14.68 -16.64 10.04
CA PRO A 159 15.89 -17.18 10.64
C PRO A 159 16.48 -18.22 9.68
N ALA A 160 17.77 -18.12 9.41
CA ALA A 160 18.50 -19.25 8.85
C ALA A 160 18.22 -20.44 9.78
N GLY A 161 17.40 -21.39 9.32
CA GLY A 161 17.20 -22.64 10.02
C GLY A 161 18.58 -23.23 10.34
N PRO A 162 18.74 -23.89 11.50
CA PRO A 162 20.04 -24.33 11.96
C PRO A 162 20.75 -25.07 10.82
N ARG A 163 21.93 -24.57 10.42
CA ARG A 163 22.81 -25.29 9.50
C ARG A 163 23.03 -26.66 10.12
N ARG A 164 22.47 -27.70 9.49
CA ARG A 164 22.74 -29.09 9.83
C ARG A 164 24.26 -29.25 9.86
N PRO A 165 24.88 -29.64 10.99
CA PRO A 165 26.30 -29.95 10.98
C PRO A 165 26.51 -31.06 9.95
N ALA A 166 27.50 -30.86 9.08
CA ALA A 166 27.96 -31.89 8.15
C ALA A 166 28.30 -33.12 8.99
N LEU A 167 27.54 -34.19 8.80
CA LEU A 167 27.89 -35.50 9.33
C LEU A 167 29.26 -35.84 8.74
N GLY A 168 30.27 -35.87 9.62
CA GLY A 168 31.57 -36.40 9.29
C GLY A 168 31.40 -37.83 8.81
N THR A 169 31.69 -38.05 7.53
CA THR A 169 32.01 -39.37 7.03
C THR A 169 33.43 -39.67 7.46
N GLY A 170 33.57 -40.45 8.52
CA GLY A 170 34.78 -41.22 8.75
C GLY A 170 34.89 -42.31 7.68
N TRP A 171 36.11 -42.43 7.14
CA TRP A 171 36.78 -43.68 6.78
C TRP A 171 38.27 -43.43 7.00
#